data_AF-M1WS64-F1
#
_entry.id   AF-M1WS64-F1
#
_cell.length_a   1.000
_cell.length_b   1.000
_cell.length_c   1.000
_cell.angle_alpha   90.00
_cell.angle_beta   90.00
_cell.angle_gamma   90.00
#
_symmetry.space_group_name_H-M   'P 1'
#
loop_
_entity.id
_entity.type
_entity.pdbx_description
1 polymer ?
#
loop_
_entity_poly.entity_id
_entity_poly.type
_entity_poly.pdbx_seq_one_letter_code
_entity_poly.pdbx_strand_id
1 'polypeptide(L)'
;MSDKTCRENPMKGVPLDINFTTFIYSLSSSAMVTLGEAADPTTGKVEFHPQMAKHTIDVLGMLKEKFDNGLDEDERKLLCDIVYNLRMTYVNKNK
;
A
#
# COMPACT_ATOMS: atom_id res chain seq x y z
N MET A 1 -18.80 3.04 -30.35
CA MET A 1 -17.50 3.66 -30.01
C MET A 1 -17.66 4.24 -28.62
N SER A 2 -17.10 3.58 -27.60
CA SER A 2 -17.35 3.94 -26.19
C SER A 2 -16.52 5.18 -25.84
N ASP A 3 -17.20 6.18 -25.30
CA ASP A 3 -16.71 7.50 -24.91
C ASP A 3 -15.54 7.36 -23.91
N LYS A 4 -14.32 7.64 -24.37
CA LYS A 4 -13.05 7.46 -23.65
C LYS A 4 -12.58 8.79 -23.02
N THR A 5 -13.44 9.50 -22.33
CA THR A 5 -12.99 10.66 -21.54
C THR A 5 -13.29 10.44 -20.07
N CYS A 6 -12.25 10.07 -19.32
CA CYS A 6 -12.27 10.23 -17.88
C CYS A 6 -12.59 11.70 -17.60
N ARG A 7 -13.70 11.97 -16.88
CA ARG A 7 -14.10 13.33 -16.50
C ARG A 7 -13.00 13.98 -15.66
N GLU A 8 -12.81 15.29 -15.79
CA GLU A 8 -11.82 16.03 -15.00
C GLU A 8 -12.08 15.87 -13.49
N ASN A 9 -11.00 15.77 -12.71
CA ASN A 9 -11.09 15.62 -11.25
C ASN A 9 -11.61 16.94 -10.64
N PRO A 10 -12.83 16.96 -10.05
CA PRO A 10 -13.39 18.17 -9.44
C PRO A 10 -12.63 18.63 -8.19
N MET A 11 -11.71 17.80 -7.67
CA MET A 11 -10.85 18.12 -6.53
C MET A 11 -9.47 18.69 -6.94
N LYS A 12 -9.22 18.91 -8.24
CA LYS A 12 -7.96 19.51 -8.71
C LYS A 12 -7.81 20.93 -8.12
N GLY A 13 -6.79 21.14 -7.27
CA GLY A 13 -6.53 22.42 -6.60
C GLY A 13 -7.00 22.50 -5.14
N VAL A 14 -7.60 21.45 -4.59
CA VAL A 14 -7.81 21.32 -3.14
C VAL A 14 -6.46 20.98 -2.50
N PRO A 15 -6.00 21.69 -1.44
CA PRO A 15 -4.63 21.62 -0.91
C PRO A 15 -4.30 20.34 -0.09
N LEU A 16 -4.69 19.18 -0.59
CA LEU A 16 -4.28 17.87 -0.08
C LEU A 16 -3.44 17.17 -1.16
N ASP A 17 -2.18 17.56 -1.25
CA ASP A 17 -1.23 16.92 -2.16
C ASP A 17 -0.76 15.59 -1.56
N ILE A 18 -1.51 14.53 -1.79
CA ILE A 18 -1.05 13.16 -1.55
C ILE A 18 -0.20 12.77 -2.76
N ASN A 19 1.07 12.48 -2.53
CA ASN A 19 1.95 11.87 -3.53
C ASN A 19 1.97 10.33 -3.38
N PHE A 20 2.50 9.66 -4.39
CA PHE A 20 2.57 8.19 -4.42
C PHE A 20 3.32 7.63 -3.22
N THR A 21 4.47 8.22 -2.87
CA THR A 21 5.27 7.83 -1.70
C THR A 21 4.46 7.83 -0.41
N THR A 22 3.71 8.91 -0.14
CA THR A 22 2.86 9.04 1.06
C THR A 22 1.74 8.01 1.06
N PHE A 23 1.16 7.73 -0.11
CA PHE A 23 0.15 6.69 -0.26
C PHE A 23 0.71 5.29 0.04
N ILE A 24 1.87 4.95 -0.50
CA ILE A 24 2.52 3.65 -0.25
C ILE A 24 2.90 3.49 1.23
N TYR A 25 3.41 4.55 1.88
CA TYR A 25 3.67 4.51 3.32
C TYR A 25 2.40 4.29 4.15
N SER A 26 1.29 4.92 3.75
CA SER A 26 -0.01 4.75 4.41
C SER A 26 -0.49 3.29 4.33
N LEU A 27 -0.39 2.67 3.17
CA LEU A 27 -0.71 1.25 2.97
C LEU A 27 0.25 0.33 3.76
N SER A 28 1.55 0.64 3.75
CA SER A 28 2.54 -0.10 4.53
C SER A 28 2.24 -0.06 6.03
N SER A 29 1.86 1.11 6.57
CA SER A 29 1.45 1.25 7.96
C SER A 29 0.22 0.40 8.30
N SER A 30 -0.78 0.38 7.42
CA SER A 30 -1.96 -0.48 7.59
C SER A 30 -1.60 -1.97 7.53
N ALA A 31 -0.68 -2.36 6.64
CA ALA A 31 -0.15 -3.72 6.57
C ALA A 31 0.59 -4.10 7.87
N MET A 32 1.40 -3.21 8.44
CA MET A 32 2.10 -3.47 9.71
C MET A 32 1.14 -3.69 10.89
N VAL A 33 0.07 -2.89 10.99
CA VAL A 33 -0.98 -3.11 12.01
C VAL A 33 -1.61 -4.49 11.84
N THR A 34 -2.04 -4.83 10.62
CA THR A 34 -2.67 -6.13 10.35
C THR A 34 -1.71 -7.32 10.44
N LEU A 35 -0.39 -7.09 10.34
CA LEU A 35 0.66 -8.08 10.61
C LEU A 35 0.92 -8.28 12.12
N GLY A 36 0.30 -7.47 12.99
CA GLY A 36 0.60 -7.45 14.42
C GLY A 36 2.01 -6.94 14.73
N GLU A 37 2.54 -6.04 13.91
CA GLU A 37 3.81 -5.32 14.15
C GLU A 37 3.58 -3.95 14.83
N ALA A 38 2.35 -3.43 14.75
CA ALA A 38 1.93 -2.20 15.40
C ALA A 38 0.57 -2.38 16.06
N ALA A 39 0.28 -1.57 17.07
CA ALA A 39 -1.03 -1.56 17.70
C ALA A 39 -2.06 -0.92 16.77
N ASP A 40 -3.24 -1.53 16.67
CA ASP A 40 -4.37 -0.95 15.99
C ASP A 40 -4.77 0.36 16.70
N PRO A 41 -4.87 1.50 16.00
CA PRO A 41 -5.13 2.79 16.62
C PRO A 41 -6.56 2.93 17.19
N THR A 42 -7.51 2.10 16.73
CA THR A 42 -8.89 2.08 17.24
C THR A 42 -9.06 1.17 18.44
N THR A 43 -8.38 0.02 18.48
CA THR A 43 -8.54 -0.95 19.58
C THR A 43 -7.40 -0.94 20.59
N GLY A 44 -6.24 -0.38 20.23
CA GLY A 44 -5.00 -0.41 21.01
C GLY A 44 -4.32 -1.78 21.04
N LYS A 45 -4.84 -2.78 20.33
CA LYS A 45 -4.33 -4.15 20.38
C LYS A 45 -3.34 -4.44 19.27
N VAL A 46 -2.37 -5.29 19.58
CA VAL A 46 -1.44 -5.87 18.60
C VAL A 46 -1.94 -7.27 18.29
N GLU A 47 -2.63 -7.42 17.16
CA GLU A 47 -3.21 -8.70 16.72
C GLU A 47 -2.80 -9.01 15.27
N PHE A 48 -2.46 -10.26 15.01
CA PHE A 48 -2.14 -10.71 13.66
C PHE A 48 -3.41 -11.12 12.92
N HIS A 49 -3.75 -10.39 11.86
CA HIS A 49 -4.89 -10.64 10.98
C HIS A 49 -4.40 -11.11 9.60
N PRO A 50 -4.11 -12.42 9.42
CA PRO A 50 -3.43 -12.92 8.22
C PRO A 50 -4.17 -12.60 6.91
N GLN A 51 -5.50 -12.70 6.89
CA GLN A 51 -6.28 -12.40 5.68
C GLN A 51 -6.17 -10.93 5.27
N MET A 52 -6.25 -10.01 6.23
CA MET A 52 -6.16 -8.57 5.99
C MET A 52 -4.74 -8.16 5.60
N ALA A 53 -3.74 -8.69 6.30
CA ALA A 53 -2.33 -8.47 5.96
C ALA A 53 -2.03 -8.94 4.53
N LYS A 54 -2.46 -10.14 4.17
CA LYS A 54 -2.30 -10.68 2.82
C LYS A 54 -2.97 -9.80 1.78
N HIS A 55 -4.21 -9.38 2.01
CA HIS A 55 -4.94 -8.52 1.07
C HIS A 55 -4.17 -7.22 0.79
N THR A 56 -3.69 -6.53 1.82
CA THR A 56 -2.93 -5.28 1.65
C THR A 56 -1.59 -5.51 0.92
N ILE A 57 -0.89 -6.61 1.23
CA ILE A 57 0.35 -7.01 0.53
C ILE A 57 0.08 -7.31 -0.95
N ASP A 58 -1.01 -7.99 -1.27
CA ASP A 58 -1.39 -8.34 -2.63
C ASP A 58 -1.77 -7.08 -3.43
N VAL A 59 -2.44 -6.11 -2.81
CA VAL A 59 -2.70 -4.79 -3.42
C VAL A 59 -1.38 -4.08 -3.76
N LEU A 60 -0.44 -4.00 -2.82
CA LEU A 60 0.88 -3.40 -3.08
C LEU A 60 1.66 -4.15 -4.18
N GLY A 61 1.58 -5.48 -4.20
CA GLY A 61 2.18 -6.30 -5.26
C GLY A 61 1.56 -6.03 -6.64
N MET A 62 0.24 -5.93 -6.71
CA MET A 62 -0.48 -5.60 -7.95
C MET A 62 -0.15 -4.18 -8.44
N LEU A 63 -0.02 -3.20 -7.54
CA LEU A 63 0.43 -1.85 -7.91
C LEU A 63 1.84 -1.88 -8.50
N LYS A 64 2.76 -2.64 -7.90
CA LYS A 64 4.12 -2.81 -8.42
C LYS A 64 4.11 -3.35 -9.85
N GLU A 65 3.25 -4.31 -10.16
CA GLU A 65 3.11 -4.86 -11.52
C GLU A 65 2.45 -3.88 -12.50
N LYS A 66 1.47 -3.09 -12.04
CA LYS A 66 0.73 -2.16 -12.91
C LYS A 66 1.47 -0.87 -13.21
N PHE A 67 2.34 -0.41 -12.32
CA PHE A 67 3.00 0.90 -12.42
C PHE A 67 4.46 0.82 -12.91
N ASP A 68 4.86 -0.27 -13.56
CA ASP A 68 6.27 -0.50 -13.90
C ASP A 68 6.90 0.58 -14.81
N ASN A 69 6.13 1.35 -15.57
CA ASN A 69 6.63 2.49 -16.37
C ASN A 69 6.19 3.87 -15.84
N GLY A 70 5.42 3.90 -14.75
CA GLY A 70 4.83 5.12 -14.19
C GLY A 70 5.55 5.64 -12.93
N LEU A 71 6.52 4.87 -12.42
CA LEU A 71 7.28 5.20 -11.21
C LEU A 71 8.68 5.70 -11.57
N ASP A 72 9.13 6.71 -10.84
CA ASP A 72 10.54 7.07 -10.81
C ASP A 72 11.38 6.00 -10.07
N GLU A 73 12.70 6.19 -10.05
CA GLU A 73 13.63 5.21 -9.47
C GLU A 73 13.43 5.05 -7.95
N ASP A 74 13.16 6.14 -7.25
CA ASP A 74 12.98 6.15 -5.79
C ASP A 74 11.65 5.51 -5.40
N GLU A 75 10.56 5.85 -6.10
CA GLU A 75 9.23 5.26 -5.91
C GLU A 75 9.23 3.75 -6.18
N ARG A 76 9.93 3.32 -7.24
CA ARG A 76 10.07 1.90 -7.59
C ARG A 76 10.84 1.15 -6.52
N LYS A 77 11.96 1.70 -6.07
CA LYS A 77 12.78 1.10 -5.02
C LYS A 77 12.00 0.99 -3.72
N LEU A 78 11.34 2.08 -3.31
CA LEU A 78 10.48 2.12 -2.13
C LEU A 78 9.41 1.02 -2.16
N LEU A 79 8.67 0.91 -3.26
CA LEU A 79 7.61 -0.08 -3.38
C LEU A 79 8.15 -1.51 -3.40
N CYS A 80 9.28 -1.75 -4.09
CA CYS A 80 9.97 -3.05 -4.06
C CYS A 80 10.35 -3.45 -2.63
N ASP A 81 11.01 -2.55 -1.90
CA ASP A 81 11.51 -2.81 -0.54
C ASP A 81 10.35 -3.08 0.43
N ILE A 82 9.29 -2.26 0.37
CA ILE A 82 8.09 -2.43 1.20
C ILE A 82 7.41 -3.77 0.92
N VAL A 83 7.16 -4.11 -0.35
CA VAL A 83 6.50 -5.37 -0.72
C VAL A 83 7.33 -6.57 -0.26
N TYR A 84 8.65 -6.52 -0.44
CA TYR A 84 9.55 -7.58 -0.01
C TYR A 84 9.50 -7.77 1.51
N ASN A 85 9.69 -6.70 2.28
CA ASN A 85 9.71 -6.74 3.74
C ASN A 85 8.38 -7.26 4.30
N LEU A 86 7.24 -6.74 3.82
CA LEU A 86 5.94 -7.19 4.31
C LEU A 86 5.67 -8.67 4.00
N ARG A 87 6.07 -9.16 2.82
CA ARG A 87 5.96 -10.58 2.46
C ARG A 87 6.81 -11.46 3.38
N MET A 88 8.04 -11.04 3.66
CA MET A 88 8.93 -11.77 4.58
C MET A 88 8.36 -11.82 6.00
N THR A 89 7.87 -10.69 6.52
CA THR A 89 7.20 -10.64 7.83
C THR A 89 5.99 -11.56 7.88
N TYR A 90 5.14 -11.54 6.84
CA TYR A 90 3.97 -12.41 6.74
C TYR A 90 4.36 -13.90 6.77
N VAL A 91 5.36 -14.31 5.99
CA VAL A 91 5.82 -15.70 5.96
C VAL A 91 6.40 -16.12 7.32
N ASN A 92 7.15 -15.24 7.99
CA ASN A 92 7.74 -15.53 9.30
C ASN A 92 6.68 -15.70 10.40
N LYS A 93 5.55 -14.96 10.32
CA LYS A 93 4.43 -15.08 11.27
C LYS A 93 3.55 -16.31 11.04
N ASN A 94 3.56 -16.87 9.83
CA ASN A 94 2.79 -18.07 9.47
C ASN A 94 3.61 -19.36 9.57
N LYS A 95 4.85 -19.30 10.08
CA LYS A 95 5.65 -20.46 10.45
C LYS A 95 5.41 -20.81 11.92
#